data_AF-A0A6J6T3Q4-F1
#
_entry.id   AF-A0A6J6T3Q4-F1
#
_cell.length_a   1.000
_cell.length_b   1.000
_cell.length_c   1.000
_cell.angle_alpha   90.00
_cell.angle_beta   90.00
_cell.angle_gamma   90.00
#
_symmetry.space_group_name_H-M   'P 1'
#
loop_
_entity.id
_entity.type
_entity.pdbx_description
1 polymer ?
#
loop_
_entity_poly.entity_id
_entity_poly.type
_entity_poly.pdbx_seq_one_letter_code
_entity_poly.pdbx_strand_id
1 'polypeptide(L)' 'MAARYDAEGNFIYPEGFDADSQEWRPGFEAQREEWERQYAEAQTRFMAHRKQKEEAKAADAAAGDAPAAEIAAE' A
#
# COMPACT_ATOMS: atom_id res chain seq x y z
N MET A 1 18.47 -6.70 3.92
CA MET A 1 17.99 -7.01 5.28
C MET A 1 16.87 -8.03 5.15
N ALA A 2 16.96 -9.22 5.76
CA ALA A 2 15.95 -10.26 5.59
C ALA A 2 14.60 -9.79 6.14
N ALA A 3 13.55 -9.78 5.30
CA ALA A 3 12.19 -9.57 5.75
C ALA A 3 11.87 -10.60 6.85
N ARG A 4 11.70 -10.14 8.08
CA ARG A 4 11.33 -11.00 9.20
C ARG A 4 9.81 -11.14 9.15
N TYR A 5 9.32 -12.37 9.20
CA TYR A 5 7.90 -12.66 9.30
C TYR A 5 7.65 -13.32 10.65
N ASP A 6 6.53 -13.03 11.30
CA ASP A 6 6.16 -13.65 12.57
C ASP A 6 5.61 -15.07 12.36
N ALA A 7 5.27 -15.76 13.44
CA ALA A 7 4.75 -17.13 13.39
C ALA A 7 3.43 -17.25 12.60
N GLU A 8 2.67 -16.16 12.53
CA GLU A 8 1.43 -16.03 11.75
C GLU A 8 1.69 -15.56 10.31
N GLY A 9 2.94 -15.27 9.95
CA GLY A 9 3.33 -14.85 8.60
C GLY A 9 3.14 -13.35 8.33
N ASN A 10 2.87 -12.53 9.35
CA ASN A 10 2.83 -11.08 9.17
C ASN A 10 4.25 -10.52 9.08
N PHE A 11 4.40 -9.48 8.27
CA PHE A 11 5.67 -8.79 8.13
C PHE A 11 6.04 -8.08 9.43
N ILE A 12 7.17 -8.46 10.01
CA ILE A 12 7.75 -7.82 11.18
C ILE A 12 8.55 -6.62 10.69
N TYR A 13 8.09 -5.44 11.09
CA TYR A 13 8.80 -4.19 10.89
C TYR A 13 10.17 -4.22 11.58
N PRO A 14 11.16 -3.48 11.05
CA PRO A 14 12.46 -3.39 11.69
C PRO A 14 12.32 -2.94 13.15
N GLU A 15 13.23 -3.46 13.99
CA GLU A 15 13.24 -3.15 15.41
C GLU A 15 13.38 -1.63 15.60
N GLY A 16 12.47 -1.02 16.35
CA GLY A 16 12.42 0.43 16.54
C GLY A 16 11.45 1.17 15.64
N PHE A 17 10.84 0.54 14.63
CA PHE A 17 9.74 1.14 13.86
C PHE A 17 8.38 0.72 14.43
N ASP A 18 7.54 1.70 14.73
CA ASP A 18 6.20 1.52 15.22
C ASP A 18 5.21 1.67 14.05
N ALA A 19 4.62 0.56 13.60
CA ALA A 19 3.75 0.57 12.42
C ALA A 19 2.40 1.24 12.65
N ASP A 20 1.97 1.32 13.91
CA ASP A 20 0.70 1.94 14.31
C ASP A 20 0.79 3.47 14.25
N SER A 21 1.88 4.05 14.77
CA SER A 21 2.12 5.50 14.70
C SER A 21 2.96 5.95 13.49
N GLN A 22 3.54 5.00 12.74
CA GLN A 22 4.55 5.26 11.70
C GLN A 22 5.79 6.03 12.22
N GLU A 23 6.16 5.83 13.48
CA GLU A 23 7.28 6.54 14.10
C GLU A 23 8.48 5.63 14.39
N TRP A 24 9.66 6.26 14.46
CA TRP A 24 10.89 5.59 14.85
C TRP A 24 11.24 5.89 16.30
N ARG A 25 11.65 4.86 17.02
CA ARG A 25 12.16 4.98 18.38
C ARG A 25 13.52 5.69 18.40
N PRO A 26 13.81 6.49 19.44
CA PRO A 26 15.09 7.18 19.58
C PRO A 26 16.25 6.16 19.67
N GLY A 27 17.34 6.43 18.95
CA GLY A 27 18.52 5.55 18.87
C GLY A 27 18.55 4.60 17.67
N PHE A 28 17.50 4.57 16.85
CA PHE A 28 17.42 3.74 15.64
C PHE A 28 17.59 4.52 14.33
N GLU A 29 18.25 5.69 14.36
CA GLU A 29 18.38 6.60 13.21
C GLU A 29 19.04 5.95 11.98
N ALA A 30 20.06 5.10 12.17
CA ALA A 30 20.70 4.41 11.05
C ALA A 30 19.78 3.39 10.35
N GLN A 31 18.95 2.68 11.12
CA GLN A 31 17.94 1.77 10.55
C GLN A 31 16.79 2.55 9.93
N ARG A 32 16.42 3.69 10.53
CA ARG A 32 15.46 4.63 9.95
C ARG A 32 15.90 5.06 8.57
N GLU A 33 17.13 5.52 8.40
CA GLU A 33 17.60 6.09 7.13
C GLU A 33 17.59 5.06 6.00
N GLU A 34 18.06 3.84 6.27
CA GLU A 34 18.01 2.72 5.32
C GLU A 34 16.56 2.33 4.97
N TRP A 35 15.69 2.27 5.98
CA TRP A 35 14.29 1.93 5.77
C TRP A 35 13.53 3.05 5.06
N GLU A 36 13.81 4.31 5.37
CA GLU A 36 13.20 5.49 4.74
C GLU A 36 13.58 5.56 3.25
N ARG A 37 14.81 5.19 2.87
CA ARG A 37 15.20 5.00 1.46
C ARG A 37 14.33 3.97 0.75
N GLN A 38 14.21 2.78 1.35
CA GLN A 38 13.42 1.69 0.76
C GLN A 38 11.93 2.04 0.74
N TYR A 39 11.44 2.72 1.78
CA TYR A 39 10.08 3.20 1.88
C TYR A 39 9.78 4.28 0.85
N ALA A 40 10.69 5.21 0.56
CA ALA A 40 10.50 6.22 -0.48
C ALA A 40 10.33 5.59 -1.88
N GLU A 41 11.12 4.56 -2.19
CA GLU A 41 10.96 3.79 -3.44
C GLU A 41 9.63 3.03 -3.49
N ALA A 42 9.25 2.38 -2.37
CA ALA A 42 7.99 1.66 -2.26
C ALA A 42 6.77 2.60 -2.29
N GLN A 43 6.85 3.75 -1.63
CA GLN A 43 5.81 4.76 -1.55
C GLN A 43 5.56 5.39 -2.92
N THR A 44 6.61 5.61 -3.72
CA THR A 44 6.47 6.08 -5.11
C THR A 44 5.66 5.07 -5.94
N ARG A 45 5.98 3.77 -5.83
CA ARG A 45 5.22 2.70 -6.51
C ARG A 45 3.81 2.56 -5.95
N PHE A 46 3.63 2.68 -4.63
CA PHE A 46 2.34 2.59 -3.97
C PHE A 46 1.44 3.76 -4.35
N MET A 47 1.94 4.99 -4.43
CA MET A 47 1.15 6.14 -4.90
C MET A 47 0.71 5.97 -6.35
N ALA A 48 1.60 5.50 -7.23
CA ALA A 48 1.24 5.20 -8.62
C ALA A 48 0.15 4.12 -8.71
N HIS A 49 0.30 3.03 -7.95
CA HIS A 49 -0.70 1.96 -7.89
C HIS A 49 -2.01 2.45 -7.22
N ARG A 50 -1.94 3.27 -6.17
CA ARG A 50 -3.13 3.82 -5.50
C ARG A 50 -3.91 4.70 -6.46
N LYS A 51 -3.23 5.55 -7.23
CA LYS A 51 -3.85 6.35 -8.28
C LYS A 51 -4.52 5.46 -9.34
N GLN A 52 -3.81 4.43 -9.83
CA GLN A 52 -4.37 3.45 -10.75
C GLN A 52 -5.61 2.73 -10.18
N LYS A 53 -5.59 2.37 -8.90
CA LYS A 53 -6.72 1.76 -8.19
C LYS A 53 -7.89 2.72 -8.02
N GLU A 54 -7.63 3.99 -7.70
CA GLU A 54 -8.68 5.01 -7.60
C GLU A 54 -9.31 5.27 -8.97
N GLU A 55 -8.52 5.38 -10.04
CA GLU A 55 -9.02 5.50 -11.42
C GLU A 55 -9.79 4.25 -11.85
N ALA A 56 -9.30 3.05 -11.55
CA ALA A 56 -10.00 1.80 -11.83
C ALA A 56 -11.30 1.70 -11.03
N LYS A 57 -11.32 2.11 -9.76
CA LYS A 57 -12.53 2.14 -8.93
C LYS A 57 -13.55 3.16 -9.43
N ALA A 58 -13.09 4.31 -9.93
CA ALA A 58 -13.95 5.32 -10.56
C ALA A 58 -14.51 4.82 -11.90
N ALA A 59 -13.68 4.17 -12.72
CA ALA A 59 -14.10 3.57 -13.99
C ALA A 59 -15.07 2.39 -13.79
N ASP A 60 -14.82 1.54 -12.79
CA ASP A 60 -15.71 0.44 -12.40
C ASP A 60 -17.04 0.97 -11.84
N ALA A 61 -17.02 2.02 -11.02
CA ALA A 61 -18.23 2.69 -10.57
C ALA A 61 -19.03 3.33 -11.73
N ALA A 62 -18.36 3.92 -12.71
CA ALA A 62 -19.00 4.48 -13.91
C ALA A 62 -19.50 3.39 -14.88
N ALA A 63 -18.82 2.24 -14.95
CA ALA A 63 -19.23 1.10 -15.75
C ALA A 63 -20.37 0.29 -15.11
N GLY A 64 -20.44 0.25 -13.78
CA GLY A 64 -21.55 -0.32 -13.02
C GLY A 64 -22.82 0.56 -13.01
N ASP A 65 -22.69 1.85 -13.35
CA ASP A 65 -23.81 2.78 -13.53
C ASP A 65 -24.28 2.86 -14.99
N ALA A 66 -23.59 2.21 -15.94
CA ALA A 66 -24.16 1.98 -17.26
C ALA A 66 -25.35 1.03 -17.10
N PRO A 67 -26.60 1.48 -17.34
CA PRO A 67 -27.74 0.62 -17.15
C PRO A 67 -27.58 -0.54 -18.13
N ALA A 68 -27.65 -1.76 -17.62
CA ALA A 68 -27.86 -2.97 -18.39
C ALA A 68 -29.26 -2.96 -19.07
N ALA A 69 -29.60 -1.86 -19.74
CA ALA A 69 -30.91 -1.58 -20.32
C ALA A 69 -30.95 -1.76 -21.84
N GLU A 70 -29.85 -2.16 -22.50
CA GLU A 70 -29.84 -2.32 -23.96
C GLU A 70 -29.51 -3.74 -24.46
N ILE A 71 -29.57 -4.76 -23.59
CA ILE A 71 -29.43 -6.17 -24.02
C ILE A 71 -30.52 -7.07 -23.45
N ALA A 72 -31.77 -6.63 -23.46
CA ALA A 72 -32.92 -7.52 -23.26
C ALA A 72 -34.22 -6.91 -23.82
N ALA A 73 -34.31 -6.79 -25.14
CA ALA A 73 -35.59 -6.74 -25.84
C ALA A 73 -35.36 -7.17 -27.29
N GLU A 74 -35.25 -8.49 -27.47
CA GLU A 74 -35.55 -9.18 -28.73
C GLU A 74 -37.07 -9.26 -28.93
#